data_AF-A0A4U8UNR7-F1
#
_entry.id   AF-A0A4U8UNR7-F1
#
_cell.length_a   1.000
_cell.length_b   1.000
_cell.length_c   1.000
_cell.angle_alpha   90.00
_cell.angle_beta   90.00
_cell.angle_gamma   90.00
#
_symmetry.space_group_name_H-M   'P 1'
#
loop_
_entity.id
_entity.type
_entity.pdbx_description
1 polymer ?
#
loop_
_entity_poly.entity_id
_entity_poly.type
_entity_poly.pdbx_seq_one_letter_code
_entity_poly.pdbx_strand_id
1 'polypeptide(L)'
;MLTDFFKLCAEDAEARKYCYQEVALHYAYSKKKGWKKRKRQRKTLVRVQSVLPRDRVGFALRLLLLTRPGPTSYQWLRTVNGVEHNTFAQAAIALNLMESDSLWLRTLQDASNDYKDKQFRRFFAQLMFHSLPSNPEALLAAFIDRLCPVRTDAPDFASRRRRALIRIAYYLQEYNVTLYEVGFDVPRDFSIAEHIEDLQRQDDEEEQQMLTVLENGVPRRRTWQEVAKTERAKLNHDQTAVFERIADAIDNPLNADGSRKQTLFFVTGQGGTGKTFLFNSLISHIRSSNKTYLGTASTGIAALLLRGGRTAHSTFRIANDLTEENTPTINFESRYAEAIRNARHDPDR
;
A
#
# COMPACT_ATOMS: atom_id res chain seq x y z
N MET A 1 -26.81 3.62 -33.45
CA MET A 1 -25.63 2.79 -33.79
C MET A 1 -25.63 1.46 -33.06
N LEU A 2 -25.57 1.42 -31.71
CA LEU A 2 -25.59 0.14 -30.97
C LEU A 2 -26.95 -0.58 -31.05
N THR A 3 -28.05 0.14 -30.86
CA THR A 3 -29.41 -0.40 -31.09
C THR A 3 -29.63 -0.88 -32.52
N ASP A 4 -29.02 -0.21 -33.51
CA ASP A 4 -29.08 -0.63 -34.91
C ASP A 4 -28.21 -1.86 -35.19
N PHE A 5 -27.14 -2.07 -34.41
CA PHE A 5 -26.36 -3.31 -34.48
C PHE A 5 -27.19 -4.49 -33.99
N PHE A 6 -27.96 -4.33 -32.92
CA PHE A 6 -28.87 -5.39 -32.44
C PHE A 6 -29.94 -5.73 -33.47
N LYS A 7 -30.53 -4.72 -34.13
CA LYS A 7 -31.47 -4.92 -35.23
C LYS A 7 -30.82 -5.68 -36.39
N LEU A 8 -29.61 -5.30 -36.77
CA LEU A 8 -28.85 -6.00 -37.81
C LEU A 8 -28.64 -7.47 -37.43
N CYS A 9 -28.21 -7.77 -36.21
CA CYS A 9 -28.02 -9.15 -35.76
C CYS A 9 -29.35 -9.91 -35.66
N ALA A 10 -30.47 -9.25 -35.40
CA ALA A 10 -31.78 -9.89 -35.43
C ALA A 10 -32.18 -10.30 -36.85
N GLU A 11 -31.92 -9.46 -37.85
CA GLU A 11 -32.36 -9.62 -39.24
C GLU A 11 -31.39 -10.42 -40.14
N ASP A 12 -30.08 -10.35 -39.89
CA ASP A 12 -29.05 -10.94 -40.76
C ASP A 12 -28.24 -12.01 -40.01
N ALA A 13 -28.38 -13.27 -40.43
CA ALA A 13 -27.67 -14.40 -39.85
C ALA A 13 -26.15 -14.30 -40.02
N GLU A 14 -25.65 -13.64 -41.06
CA GLU A 14 -24.21 -13.43 -41.26
C GLU A 14 -23.65 -12.46 -40.22
N ALA A 15 -24.41 -11.42 -39.89
CA ALA A 15 -24.02 -10.43 -38.88
C ALA A 15 -23.89 -11.06 -37.47
N ARG A 16 -24.57 -12.19 -37.21
CA ARG A 16 -24.49 -12.90 -35.93
C ARG A 16 -23.12 -13.54 -35.65
N LYS A 17 -22.27 -13.66 -36.67
CA LYS A 17 -20.93 -14.23 -36.54
C LYS A 17 -19.90 -13.26 -35.97
N TYR A 18 -20.23 -11.97 -35.86
CA TYR A 18 -19.28 -10.91 -35.56
C TYR A 18 -19.56 -10.23 -34.23
N CYS A 19 -18.49 -9.91 -33.50
CA CYS A 19 -18.53 -8.97 -32.38
C CYS A 19 -18.68 -7.53 -32.88
N TYR A 20 -18.98 -6.59 -31.98
CA TYR A 20 -19.25 -5.20 -32.37
C TYR A 20 -18.08 -4.52 -33.09
N GLN A 21 -16.84 -4.83 -32.70
CA GLN A 21 -15.65 -4.28 -33.36
C GLN A 21 -15.42 -4.84 -34.78
N GLU A 22 -15.89 -6.05 -35.03
CA GLU A 22 -15.69 -6.77 -36.29
C GLU A 22 -16.77 -6.43 -37.31
N VAL A 23 -17.99 -6.11 -36.85
CA VAL A 23 -19.12 -5.82 -37.76
C VAL A 23 -18.79 -4.69 -38.74
N ALA A 24 -18.00 -3.70 -38.31
CA ALA A 24 -17.62 -2.56 -39.14
C ALA A 24 -16.65 -2.91 -40.30
N LEU A 25 -16.01 -4.09 -40.25
CA LEU A 25 -15.21 -4.65 -41.33
C LEU A 25 -16.09 -5.22 -42.45
N HIS A 26 -17.28 -5.72 -42.11
CA HIS A 26 -18.19 -6.38 -43.05
C HIS A 26 -19.39 -5.50 -43.45
N TYR A 27 -19.77 -4.56 -42.58
CA TYR A 27 -20.92 -3.68 -42.75
C TYR A 27 -20.49 -2.21 -42.62
N ALA A 28 -21.19 -1.32 -43.31
CA ALA A 28 -21.03 0.12 -43.21
C ALA A 28 -22.29 0.72 -42.56
N TYR A 29 -22.10 1.59 -41.57
CA TYR A 29 -23.19 2.27 -40.88
C TYR A 29 -23.47 3.64 -41.50
N SER A 30 -24.75 3.97 -41.69
CA SER A 30 -25.23 5.30 -42.04
C SER A 30 -26.43 5.67 -41.17
N LYS A 31 -26.48 6.89 -40.64
CA LYS A 31 -27.62 7.36 -39.82
C LYS A 31 -28.98 7.20 -40.53
N LYS A 32 -29.03 7.32 -41.86
CA LYS A 32 -30.27 7.20 -42.65
C LYS A 32 -30.64 5.76 -43.01
N LYS A 33 -29.65 4.86 -43.15
CA LYS A 33 -29.84 3.52 -43.73
C LYS A 33 -29.49 2.37 -42.77
N GLY A 34 -29.04 2.68 -41.56
CA GLY A 34 -28.51 1.71 -40.61
C GLY A 34 -27.25 1.02 -41.12
N TRP A 35 -27.04 -0.21 -40.68
CA TRP A 35 -25.95 -1.07 -41.15
C TRP A 35 -26.30 -1.71 -42.50
N LYS A 36 -25.36 -1.68 -43.45
CA LYS A 36 -25.49 -2.35 -44.75
C LYS A 36 -24.22 -3.11 -45.11
N LYS A 37 -24.38 -4.30 -45.67
CA LYS A 37 -23.26 -5.17 -46.07
C LYS A 37 -22.37 -4.45 -47.09
N ARG A 38 -21.06 -4.50 -46.87
CA ARG A 38 -20.09 -3.88 -47.77
C ARG A 38 -19.99 -4.70 -49.06
N LYS A 39 -19.97 -4.00 -50.18
CA LYS A 39 -19.77 -4.60 -51.52
C LYS A 39 -18.31 -4.69 -51.93
N ARG A 40 -17.42 -3.95 -51.26
CA ARG A 40 -15.97 -3.91 -51.55
C ARG A 40 -15.19 -3.91 -50.24
N GLN A 41 -14.21 -4.80 -50.14
CA GLN A 41 -13.27 -4.85 -49.03
C GLN A 41 -12.23 -3.72 -49.18
N ARG A 42 -12.04 -2.92 -48.15
CA ARG A 42 -11.00 -1.88 -48.05
C ARG A 42 -10.39 -1.94 -46.66
N LYS A 43 -9.10 -1.56 -46.52
CA LYS A 43 -8.49 -1.35 -45.21
C LYS A 43 -9.37 -0.38 -44.41
N THR A 44 -9.98 -0.86 -43.34
CA THR A 44 -10.97 -0.14 -42.55
C THR A 44 -10.45 -0.05 -41.13
N LEU A 45 -10.32 1.17 -40.62
CA LEU A 45 -9.99 1.43 -39.23
C LEU A 45 -11.30 1.62 -38.46
N VAL A 46 -11.49 0.83 -37.41
CA VAL A 46 -12.68 0.90 -36.54
C VAL A 46 -12.28 1.57 -35.24
N ARG A 47 -12.99 2.64 -34.86
CA ARG A 47 -12.82 3.31 -33.57
C ARG A 47 -13.96 2.91 -32.65
N VAL A 48 -13.63 2.18 -31.59
CA VAL A 48 -14.55 1.88 -30.49
C VAL A 48 -14.35 2.93 -29.40
N GLN A 49 -15.43 3.58 -28.96
CA GLN A 49 -15.39 4.63 -27.93
C GLN A 49 -14.63 4.15 -26.70
N SER A 50 -13.56 4.85 -26.33
CA SER A 50 -12.80 4.55 -25.12
C SER A 50 -13.72 4.64 -23.90
N VAL A 51 -13.70 3.61 -23.06
CA VAL A 51 -14.41 3.59 -21.78
C VAL A 51 -13.37 3.35 -20.71
N LEU A 52 -13.38 4.20 -19.69
CA LEU A 52 -12.49 4.05 -18.55
C LEU A 52 -12.93 2.84 -17.73
N PRO A 53 -12.00 2.03 -17.17
CA PRO A 53 -12.36 0.95 -16.25
C PRO A 53 -13.23 1.39 -15.07
N ARG A 54 -13.13 2.67 -14.67
CA ARG A 54 -13.97 3.28 -13.63
C ARG A 54 -15.46 3.37 -14.00
N ASP A 55 -15.80 3.53 -15.28
CA ASP A 55 -17.20 3.45 -15.75
C ASP A 55 -17.57 1.98 -15.88
N ARG A 56 -17.91 1.35 -14.75
CA ARG A 56 -18.12 -0.10 -14.65
C ARG A 56 -19.25 -0.59 -15.57
N VAL A 57 -20.30 0.22 -15.76
CA VAL A 57 -21.43 -0.13 -16.63
C VAL A 57 -20.97 -0.09 -18.10
N GLY A 58 -20.33 1.00 -18.51
CA GLY A 58 -19.81 1.13 -19.87
C GLY A 58 -18.70 0.12 -20.17
N PHE A 59 -17.84 -0.16 -19.19
CA PHE A 59 -16.74 -1.10 -19.30
C PHE A 59 -17.24 -2.54 -19.42
N ALA A 60 -18.19 -2.95 -18.58
CA ALA A 60 -18.85 -4.25 -18.70
C ALA A 60 -19.56 -4.41 -20.05
N LEU A 61 -20.33 -3.40 -20.47
CA LEU A 61 -21.01 -3.40 -21.76
C LEU A 61 -20.00 -3.51 -22.91
N ARG A 62 -18.89 -2.77 -22.84
CA ARG A 62 -17.81 -2.83 -23.83
C ARG A 62 -17.21 -4.24 -23.87
N LEU A 63 -16.85 -4.83 -22.74
CA LEU A 63 -16.30 -6.20 -22.70
C LEU A 63 -17.25 -7.21 -23.34
N LEU A 64 -18.54 -7.15 -23.01
CA LEU A 64 -19.55 -8.03 -23.62
C LEU A 64 -19.64 -7.83 -25.14
N LEU A 65 -19.62 -6.59 -25.63
CA LEU A 65 -19.70 -6.29 -27.06
C LEU A 65 -18.45 -6.69 -27.86
N LEU A 66 -17.29 -6.75 -27.22
CA LEU A 66 -16.03 -7.14 -27.85
C LEU A 66 -15.80 -8.66 -27.84
N THR A 67 -16.52 -9.40 -26.99
CA THR A 67 -16.31 -10.84 -26.79
C THR A 67 -17.50 -11.69 -27.24
N ARG A 68 -18.71 -11.12 -27.29
CA ARG A 68 -19.93 -11.83 -27.65
C ARG A 68 -20.41 -11.46 -29.05
N PRO A 69 -20.36 -12.38 -30.01
CA PRO A 69 -20.85 -12.14 -31.35
C PRO A 69 -22.37 -12.18 -31.42
N GLY A 70 -22.93 -11.38 -32.34
CA GLY A 70 -24.35 -11.47 -32.72
C GLY A 70 -25.41 -11.10 -31.69
N PRO A 71 -25.22 -10.13 -30.78
CA PRO A 71 -26.26 -9.78 -29.82
C PRO A 71 -27.51 -9.21 -30.51
N THR A 72 -28.68 -9.73 -30.17
CA THR A 72 -29.98 -9.28 -30.75
C THR A 72 -30.73 -8.28 -29.88
N SER A 73 -30.33 -8.12 -28.61
CA SER A 73 -30.89 -7.15 -27.68
C SER A 73 -29.97 -6.93 -26.48
N TYR A 74 -30.25 -5.88 -25.68
CA TYR A 74 -29.59 -5.70 -24.39
C TYR A 74 -29.87 -6.86 -23.43
N GLN A 75 -31.07 -7.43 -23.50
CA GLN A 75 -31.44 -8.62 -22.73
C GLN A 75 -30.53 -9.79 -23.10
N TRP A 76 -30.35 -10.07 -24.40
CA TRP A 76 -29.47 -11.14 -24.87
C TRP A 76 -28.02 -10.97 -24.37
N LEU A 77 -27.51 -9.73 -24.37
CA LEU A 77 -26.17 -9.43 -23.83
C LEU A 77 -26.04 -9.69 -22.33
N ARG A 78 -27.14 -9.59 -21.57
CA ARG A 78 -27.18 -9.91 -20.14
C ARG A 78 -27.50 -11.39 -19.87
N THR A 79 -27.93 -12.15 -20.87
CA THR A 79 -28.20 -13.58 -20.72
C THR A 79 -26.94 -14.40 -20.94
N VAL A 80 -26.53 -15.17 -19.94
CA VAL A 80 -25.36 -16.07 -19.97
C VAL A 80 -25.83 -17.46 -19.57
N ASN A 81 -25.52 -18.48 -20.37
CA ASN A 81 -25.94 -19.88 -20.13
C ASN A 81 -27.44 -20.04 -19.83
N GLY A 82 -28.29 -19.25 -20.51
CA GLY A 82 -29.75 -19.28 -20.32
C GLY A 82 -30.28 -18.47 -19.13
N VAL A 83 -29.40 -17.89 -18.30
CA VAL A 83 -29.78 -17.07 -17.15
C VAL A 83 -29.64 -15.59 -17.50
N GLU A 84 -30.72 -14.82 -17.38
CA GLU A 84 -30.67 -13.36 -17.52
C GLU A 84 -30.16 -12.71 -16.23
N HIS A 85 -29.13 -11.88 -16.36
CA HIS A 85 -28.59 -11.09 -15.25
C HIS A 85 -29.18 -9.68 -15.20
N ASN A 86 -29.23 -9.09 -14.00
CA ASN A 86 -29.81 -7.76 -13.80
C ASN A 86 -28.93 -6.65 -14.42
N THR A 87 -27.62 -6.82 -14.42
CA THR A 87 -26.66 -5.82 -14.94
C THR A 87 -25.67 -6.41 -15.92
N PHE A 88 -25.08 -5.56 -16.79
CA PHE A 88 -24.00 -5.97 -17.69
C PHE A 88 -22.78 -6.47 -16.92
N ALA A 89 -22.47 -5.88 -15.76
CA ALA A 89 -21.38 -6.32 -14.91
C ALA A 89 -21.57 -7.76 -14.42
N GLN A 90 -22.78 -8.12 -13.96
CA GLN A 90 -23.08 -9.50 -13.54
C GLN A 90 -22.92 -10.50 -14.69
N ALA A 91 -23.41 -10.16 -15.88
CA ALA A 91 -23.22 -11.01 -17.07
C ALA A 91 -21.74 -11.14 -17.46
N ALA A 92 -20.96 -10.06 -17.38
CA ALA A 92 -19.52 -10.10 -17.64
C ALA A 92 -18.77 -10.93 -16.60
N ILE A 93 -19.14 -10.86 -15.31
CA ILE A 93 -18.59 -11.72 -14.24
C ILE A 93 -18.92 -13.19 -14.50
N ALA A 94 -20.16 -13.51 -14.90
CA ALA A 94 -20.56 -14.89 -15.23
C ALA A 94 -19.80 -15.49 -16.42
N LEU A 95 -19.22 -14.65 -17.27
CA LEU A 95 -18.33 -15.03 -18.38
C LEU A 95 -16.84 -14.96 -18.02
N ASN A 96 -16.50 -14.71 -16.76
CA ASN A 96 -15.13 -14.47 -16.28
C ASN A 96 -14.40 -13.33 -17.00
N LEU A 97 -15.15 -12.33 -17.48
CA LEU A 97 -14.59 -11.13 -18.10
C LEU A 97 -14.32 -10.01 -17.09
N MET A 98 -14.91 -10.12 -15.90
CA MET A 98 -14.76 -9.17 -14.79
C MET A 98 -14.67 -9.91 -13.46
N GLU A 99 -13.97 -9.31 -12.52
CA GLU A 99 -13.81 -9.86 -11.17
C GLU A 99 -15.07 -9.64 -10.31
N SER A 100 -15.40 -10.64 -9.51
CA SER A 100 -16.50 -10.59 -8.54
C SER A 100 -16.07 -9.90 -7.26
N ASP A 101 -16.98 -9.14 -6.63
CA ASP A 101 -16.76 -8.54 -5.31
C ASP A 101 -16.52 -9.58 -4.21
N SER A 102 -16.87 -10.85 -4.45
CA SER A 102 -16.52 -11.95 -3.55
C SER A 102 -15.00 -12.11 -3.39
N LEU A 103 -14.22 -11.76 -4.41
CA LEU A 103 -12.76 -11.74 -4.32
C LEU A 103 -12.33 -10.67 -3.32
N TRP A 104 -12.88 -9.46 -3.43
CA TRP A 104 -12.57 -8.34 -2.53
C TRP A 104 -12.96 -8.64 -1.08
N LEU A 105 -14.11 -9.28 -0.88
CA LEU A 105 -14.53 -9.77 0.43
C LEU A 105 -13.51 -10.74 1.04
N ARG A 106 -13.05 -11.74 0.29
CA ARG A 106 -12.04 -12.70 0.75
C ARG A 106 -10.70 -12.02 1.02
N THR A 107 -10.25 -11.18 0.10
CA THR A 107 -8.98 -10.43 0.25
C THR A 107 -9.00 -9.53 1.49
N LEU A 108 -10.11 -8.83 1.74
CA LEU A 108 -10.26 -8.01 2.95
C LEU A 108 -10.40 -8.87 4.21
N GLN A 109 -11.03 -10.05 4.13
CA GLN A 109 -11.11 -10.99 5.24
C GLN A 109 -9.71 -11.47 5.65
N ASP A 110 -8.89 -11.90 4.68
CA ASP A 110 -7.52 -12.34 4.93
C ASP A 110 -6.67 -11.21 5.53
N ALA A 111 -6.71 -10.03 4.89
CA ALA A 111 -6.00 -8.86 5.40
C ALA A 111 -6.48 -8.43 6.80
N SER A 112 -7.76 -8.63 7.15
CA SER A 112 -8.28 -8.24 8.46
C SER A 112 -7.66 -9.04 9.62
N ASN A 113 -7.25 -10.28 9.34
CA ASN A 113 -6.61 -11.18 10.30
C ASN A 113 -5.11 -10.89 10.46
N ASP A 114 -4.44 -10.56 9.35
CA ASP A 114 -2.99 -10.42 9.31
C ASP A 114 -2.52 -8.99 9.62
N TYR A 115 -3.30 -7.98 9.22
CA TYR A 115 -2.87 -6.59 9.31
C TYR A 115 -3.25 -5.95 10.63
N LYS A 116 -2.34 -5.10 11.14
CA LYS A 116 -2.66 -4.14 12.20
C LYS A 116 -3.63 -3.09 11.68
N ASP A 117 -4.29 -2.40 12.61
CA ASP A 117 -5.36 -1.44 12.32
C ASP A 117 -4.97 -0.39 11.26
N LYS A 118 -3.80 0.23 11.39
CA LYS A 118 -3.23 1.17 10.39
C LYS A 118 -3.08 0.53 9.02
N GLN A 119 -2.42 -0.63 8.98
CA GLN A 119 -2.13 -1.37 7.75
C GLN A 119 -3.42 -1.80 7.07
N PHE A 120 -4.41 -2.26 7.84
CA PHE A 120 -5.70 -2.67 7.31
C PHE A 120 -6.46 -1.50 6.69
N ARG A 121 -6.52 -0.34 7.36
CA ARG A 121 -7.18 0.86 6.81
C ARG A 121 -6.48 1.38 5.55
N ARG A 122 -5.15 1.38 5.53
CA ARG A 122 -4.36 1.75 4.36
C ARG A 122 -4.60 0.79 3.20
N PHE A 123 -4.56 -0.51 3.47
CA PHE A 123 -4.84 -1.54 2.47
C PHE A 123 -6.26 -1.45 1.91
N PHE A 124 -7.25 -1.17 2.77
CA PHE A 124 -8.61 -0.93 2.33
C PHE A 124 -8.69 0.24 1.34
N ALA A 125 -8.04 1.37 1.64
CA ALA A 125 -7.97 2.52 0.73
C ALA A 125 -7.29 2.17 -0.61
N GLN A 126 -6.19 1.42 -0.56
CA GLN A 126 -5.50 0.92 -1.76
C GLN A 126 -6.39 0.02 -2.61
N LEU A 127 -7.14 -0.88 -1.98
CA LEU A 127 -8.08 -1.76 -2.67
C LEU A 127 -9.20 -0.95 -3.34
N MET A 128 -9.73 0.08 -2.69
CA MET A 128 -10.73 0.96 -3.30
C MET A 128 -10.18 1.66 -4.56
N PHE A 129 -8.93 2.14 -4.51
CA PHE A 129 -8.31 2.83 -5.65
C PHE A 129 -7.94 1.90 -6.80
N HIS A 130 -7.27 0.78 -6.50
CA HIS A 130 -6.73 -0.12 -7.54
C HIS A 130 -7.78 -1.06 -8.13
N SER A 131 -8.73 -1.52 -7.32
CA SER A 131 -9.67 -2.57 -7.72
C SER A 131 -11.07 -2.04 -8.03
N LEU A 132 -11.42 -0.83 -7.57
CA LEU A 132 -12.73 -0.18 -7.78
C LEU A 132 -13.92 -1.15 -7.63
N PRO A 133 -14.16 -1.65 -6.41
CA PRO A 133 -15.23 -2.62 -6.14
C PRO A 133 -16.60 -2.14 -6.63
N SER A 134 -17.51 -3.07 -6.96
CA SER A 134 -18.87 -2.70 -7.41
C SER A 134 -19.63 -1.89 -6.36
N ASN A 135 -19.44 -2.27 -5.10
CA ASN A 135 -20.17 -1.71 -3.97
C ASN A 135 -19.20 -1.42 -2.81
N PRO A 136 -18.47 -0.29 -2.86
CA PRO A 136 -17.58 0.15 -1.79
C PRO A 136 -18.30 0.29 -0.44
N GLU A 137 -19.56 0.74 -0.44
CA GLU A 137 -20.39 0.86 0.77
C GLU A 137 -20.65 -0.49 1.43
N ALA A 138 -20.97 -1.52 0.64
CA ALA A 138 -21.19 -2.86 1.19
C ALA A 138 -19.91 -3.43 1.80
N LEU A 139 -18.75 -3.21 1.17
CA LEU A 139 -17.46 -3.62 1.73
C LEU A 139 -17.12 -2.83 3.01
N LEU A 140 -17.33 -1.52 3.01
CA LEU A 140 -17.12 -0.70 4.21
C LEU A 140 -18.03 -1.14 5.35
N ALA A 141 -19.30 -1.40 5.07
CA ALA A 141 -20.25 -1.90 6.06
C ALA A 141 -19.83 -3.26 6.62
N ALA A 142 -19.39 -4.20 5.76
CA ALA A 142 -18.95 -5.52 6.17
C ALA A 142 -17.71 -5.49 7.08
N PHE A 143 -16.81 -4.52 6.89
CA PHE A 143 -15.56 -4.40 7.65
C PHE A 143 -15.54 -3.21 8.62
N ILE A 144 -16.70 -2.60 8.92
CA ILE A 144 -16.75 -1.36 9.71
C ILE A 144 -16.16 -1.54 11.11
N ASP A 145 -16.39 -2.69 11.73
CA ASP A 145 -15.88 -2.99 13.07
C ASP A 145 -14.35 -3.09 13.10
N ARG A 146 -13.75 -3.55 12.00
CA ARG A 146 -12.29 -3.65 11.85
C ARG A 146 -11.68 -2.31 11.47
N LEU A 147 -12.33 -1.55 10.58
CA LEU A 147 -11.89 -0.24 10.13
C LEU A 147 -11.99 0.80 11.24
N CYS A 148 -13.07 0.76 12.01
CA CYS A 148 -13.39 1.70 13.06
C CYS A 148 -14.08 0.97 14.24
N PRO A 149 -13.29 0.39 15.17
CA PRO A 149 -13.83 -0.27 16.35
C PRO A 149 -14.77 0.64 17.15
N VAL A 150 -15.74 0.00 17.81
CA VAL A 150 -16.68 0.71 18.71
C VAL A 150 -15.90 1.39 19.83
N ARG A 151 -16.18 2.68 20.02
CA ARG A 151 -15.69 3.47 21.15
C ARG A 151 -16.91 4.08 21.86
N THR A 152 -16.75 4.36 23.15
CA THR A 152 -17.82 4.91 24.02
C THR A 152 -18.38 6.24 23.51
N ASP A 153 -17.60 7.01 22.76
CA ASP A 153 -17.94 8.31 22.16
C ASP A 153 -18.58 8.22 20.76
N ALA A 154 -18.60 7.04 20.14
CA ALA A 154 -19.17 6.84 18.80
C ALA A 154 -19.64 5.39 18.59
N PRO A 155 -20.76 4.98 19.21
CA PRO A 155 -21.27 3.61 19.15
C PRO A 155 -22.02 3.29 17.85
N ASP A 156 -22.66 4.29 17.24
CA ASP A 156 -23.54 4.08 16.09
C ASP A 156 -22.77 3.91 14.77
N PHE A 157 -23.43 3.32 13.78
CA PHE A 157 -22.83 3.05 12.47
C PHE A 157 -22.46 4.33 11.72
N ALA A 158 -23.27 5.40 11.79
CA ALA A 158 -23.05 6.61 11.01
C ALA A 158 -21.78 7.34 11.48
N SER A 159 -21.61 7.48 12.80
CA SER A 159 -20.41 8.06 13.40
C SER A 159 -19.15 7.25 13.07
N ARG A 160 -19.24 5.91 13.13
CA ARG A 160 -18.12 5.02 12.75
C ARG A 160 -17.80 5.08 11.27
N ARG A 161 -18.81 5.08 10.41
CA ARG A 161 -18.67 5.27 8.96
C ARG A 161 -17.96 6.57 8.65
N ARG A 162 -18.38 7.70 9.26
CA ARG A 162 -17.73 9.00 9.06
C ARG A 162 -16.25 8.97 9.43
N ARG A 163 -15.89 8.40 10.59
CA ARG A 163 -14.48 8.27 11.02
C ARG A 163 -13.67 7.36 10.09
N ALA A 164 -14.23 6.23 9.66
CA ALA A 164 -13.58 5.35 8.69
C ALA A 164 -13.31 6.09 7.37
N LEU A 165 -14.30 6.81 6.84
CA LEU A 165 -14.17 7.59 5.61
C LEU A 165 -13.12 8.70 5.73
N ILE A 166 -13.03 9.40 6.86
CA ILE A 166 -11.97 10.40 7.10
C ILE A 166 -10.57 9.75 6.98
N ARG A 167 -10.37 8.57 7.59
CA ARG A 167 -9.07 7.88 7.55
C ARG A 167 -8.77 7.30 6.16
N ILE A 168 -9.78 6.78 5.46
CA ILE A 168 -9.63 6.29 4.09
C ILE A 168 -9.30 7.44 3.14
N ALA A 169 -10.01 8.57 3.24
CA ALA A 169 -9.76 9.77 2.44
C ALA A 169 -8.31 10.26 2.62
N TYR A 170 -7.81 10.25 3.86
CA TYR A 170 -6.43 10.62 4.15
C TYR A 170 -5.41 9.75 3.38
N TYR A 171 -5.58 8.43 3.35
CA TYR A 171 -4.70 7.56 2.55
C TYR A 171 -4.89 7.72 1.03
N LEU A 172 -6.10 8.06 0.58
CA LEU A 172 -6.37 8.30 -0.84
C LEU A 172 -5.72 9.59 -1.39
N GLN A 173 -5.35 10.54 -0.52
CA GLN A 173 -4.60 11.73 -0.94
C GLN A 173 -3.28 11.38 -1.63
N GLU A 174 -2.64 10.28 -1.24
CA GLU A 174 -1.41 9.78 -1.90
C GLU A 174 -1.61 9.44 -3.38
N TYR A 175 -2.85 9.11 -3.75
CA TYR A 175 -3.24 8.77 -5.13
C TYR A 175 -3.94 9.93 -5.84
N ASN A 176 -4.08 11.09 -5.18
CA ASN A 176 -4.80 12.26 -5.67
C ASN A 176 -6.23 11.93 -6.15
N VAL A 177 -6.94 11.10 -5.38
CA VAL A 177 -8.35 10.74 -5.63
C VAL A 177 -9.21 11.00 -4.41
N THR A 178 -10.48 11.28 -4.66
CA THR A 178 -11.51 11.51 -3.63
C THR A 178 -12.30 10.25 -3.31
N LEU A 179 -13.01 10.25 -2.17
CA LEU A 179 -13.95 9.18 -1.80
C LEU A 179 -15.06 8.98 -2.86
N TYR A 180 -15.53 10.08 -3.44
CA TYR A 180 -16.53 10.04 -4.52
C TYR A 180 -15.99 9.30 -5.75
N GLU A 181 -14.74 9.54 -6.14
CA GLU A 181 -14.11 8.90 -7.31
C GLU A 181 -13.85 7.41 -7.14
N VAL A 182 -13.76 6.92 -5.89
CA VAL A 182 -13.68 5.49 -5.58
C VAL A 182 -15.03 4.87 -5.22
N GLY A 183 -16.14 5.62 -5.37
CA GLY A 183 -17.50 5.10 -5.33
C GLY A 183 -18.21 5.15 -3.97
N PHE A 184 -17.75 5.97 -3.03
CA PHE A 184 -18.49 6.24 -1.79
C PHE A 184 -19.52 7.36 -1.97
N ASP A 185 -20.65 7.23 -1.28
CA ASP A 185 -21.67 8.26 -1.24
C ASP A 185 -21.35 9.28 -0.14
N VAL A 186 -20.72 10.39 -0.56
CA VAL A 186 -20.32 11.48 0.33
C VAL A 186 -20.76 12.83 -0.24
N PRO A 187 -21.04 13.83 0.63
CA PRO A 187 -21.26 15.20 0.18
C PRO A 187 -20.10 15.71 -0.68
N ARG A 188 -20.41 16.56 -1.67
CA ARG A 188 -19.40 17.11 -2.59
C ARG A 188 -18.35 17.97 -1.87
N ASP A 189 -18.71 18.54 -0.73
CA ASP A 189 -17.89 19.36 0.15
C ASP A 189 -17.23 18.54 1.28
N PHE A 190 -17.27 17.20 1.23
CA PHE A 190 -16.55 16.37 2.18
C PHE A 190 -15.05 16.73 2.18
N SER A 191 -14.57 17.24 3.31
CA SER A 191 -13.19 17.65 3.50
C SER A 191 -12.61 16.99 4.74
N ILE A 192 -11.32 16.67 4.65
CA ILE A 192 -10.53 16.19 5.79
C ILE A 192 -9.53 17.24 6.28
N ALA A 193 -9.56 18.47 5.76
CA ALA A 193 -8.55 19.49 6.04
C ALA A 193 -8.34 19.71 7.55
N GLU A 194 -9.42 19.79 8.31
CA GLU A 194 -9.41 19.96 9.78
C GLU A 194 -8.84 18.74 10.53
N HIS A 195 -8.73 17.59 9.87
CA HIS A 195 -8.24 16.34 10.45
C HIS A 195 -6.83 15.97 10.00
N ILE A 196 -6.26 16.59 8.95
CA ILE A 196 -4.99 16.16 8.35
C ILE A 196 -3.85 16.14 9.39
N GLU A 197 -3.68 17.23 10.14
CA GLU A 197 -2.60 17.34 11.13
C GLU A 197 -2.72 16.28 12.23
N ASP A 198 -3.94 16.03 12.71
CA ASP A 198 -4.22 15.01 13.71
C ASP A 198 -3.95 13.60 13.20
N LEU A 199 -4.36 13.33 11.96
CA LEU A 199 -4.18 12.03 11.34
C LEU A 199 -2.71 11.74 11.06
N GLN A 200 -1.95 12.75 10.61
CA GLN A 200 -0.50 12.68 10.42
C GLN A 200 0.20 12.40 11.74
N ARG A 201 -0.13 13.15 12.80
CA ARG A 201 0.44 12.92 14.14
C ARG A 201 0.18 11.51 14.65
N GLN A 202 -1.05 11.01 14.51
CA GLN A 202 -1.39 9.63 14.89
C GLN A 202 -0.61 8.60 14.05
N ASP A 203 -0.44 8.84 12.75
CA ASP A 203 0.33 7.95 11.89
C ASP A 203 1.83 7.93 12.27
N ASP A 204 2.39 9.10 12.60
CA ASP A 204 3.76 9.27 13.07
C ASP A 204 3.96 8.60 14.44
N GLU A 205 3.02 8.76 15.37
CA GLU A 205 3.03 8.12 16.68
C GLU A 205 2.92 6.60 16.58
N GLU A 206 2.02 6.08 15.73
CA GLU A 206 1.90 4.64 15.47
C GLU A 206 3.15 4.08 14.78
N GLU A 207 3.78 4.83 13.88
CA GLU A 207 5.06 4.45 13.26
C GLU A 207 6.19 4.47 14.30
N GLN A 208 6.22 5.48 15.17
CA GLN A 208 7.17 5.57 16.28
C GLN A 208 6.93 4.46 17.30
N GLN A 209 5.69 4.05 17.54
CA GLN A 209 5.33 2.88 18.35
C GLN A 209 5.78 1.57 17.68
N MET A 210 5.61 1.43 16.36
CA MET A 210 6.12 0.28 15.62
C MET A 210 7.66 0.22 15.63
N LEU A 211 8.31 1.38 15.56
CA LEU A 211 9.75 1.52 15.71
C LEU A 211 10.19 1.18 17.13
N THR A 212 9.45 1.59 18.16
CA THR A 212 9.73 1.18 19.55
C THR A 212 9.41 -0.29 19.82
N VAL A 213 8.51 -0.93 19.06
CA VAL A 213 8.27 -2.38 19.07
C VAL A 213 9.45 -3.15 18.45
N LEU A 214 10.20 -2.55 17.53
CA LEU A 214 11.51 -3.06 17.10
C LEU A 214 12.66 -2.69 18.06
N GLU A 215 12.46 -1.70 18.94
CA GLU A 215 13.38 -1.35 20.04
C GLU A 215 13.13 -2.13 21.33
N ASN A 216 12.11 -3.00 21.43
CA ASN A 216 11.85 -3.80 22.63
C ASN A 216 11.80 -5.29 22.33
N GLY A 217 12.70 -5.79 21.47
CA GLY A 217 13.01 -7.22 21.30
C GLY A 217 13.52 -7.93 22.58
N VAL A 218 13.25 -7.38 23.76
CA VAL A 218 13.46 -7.94 25.07
C VAL A 218 12.16 -8.65 25.48
N PRO A 219 12.20 -9.95 25.83
CA PRO A 219 11.03 -10.66 26.36
C PRO A 219 10.44 -9.90 27.55
N ARG A 220 9.10 -9.90 27.71
CA ARG A 220 8.32 -9.19 28.77
C ARG A 220 8.83 -9.28 30.22
N ARG A 221 9.83 -10.12 30.51
CA ARG A 221 10.41 -10.38 31.83
C ARG A 221 11.88 -9.98 31.98
N ARG A 222 12.52 -9.41 30.96
CA ARG A 222 13.93 -9.02 31.02
C ARG A 222 14.10 -7.51 30.86
N THR A 223 15.17 -7.00 31.45
CA THR A 223 15.61 -5.62 31.21
C THR A 223 16.77 -5.59 30.24
N TRP A 224 17.04 -4.43 29.65
CA TRP A 224 18.24 -4.23 28.83
C TRP A 224 19.54 -4.50 29.62
N GLN A 225 19.56 -4.26 30.93
CA GLN A 225 20.71 -4.60 31.77
C GLN A 225 20.95 -6.11 31.80
N GLU A 226 19.91 -6.92 31.93
CA GLU A 226 20.03 -8.39 31.94
C GLU A 226 20.45 -8.94 30.58
N VAL A 227 19.90 -8.39 29.49
CA VAL A 227 20.25 -8.77 28.12
C VAL A 227 21.72 -8.42 27.84
N ALA A 228 22.14 -7.18 28.11
CA ALA A 228 23.52 -6.74 27.91
C ALA A 228 24.51 -7.60 28.70
N LYS A 229 24.21 -7.89 29.97
CA LYS A 229 25.04 -8.76 30.82
C LYS A 229 25.15 -10.17 30.24
N THR A 230 24.04 -10.75 29.80
CA THR A 230 24.00 -12.12 29.25
C THR A 230 24.78 -12.23 27.94
N GLU A 231 24.70 -11.21 27.08
CA GLU A 231 25.36 -11.22 25.77
C GLU A 231 26.85 -10.94 25.87
N ARG A 232 27.23 -9.97 26.71
CA ARG A 232 28.64 -9.68 26.99
C ARG A 232 29.37 -10.91 27.50
N ALA A 233 28.73 -11.73 28.34
CA ALA A 233 29.30 -12.98 28.85
C ALA A 233 29.52 -14.07 27.77
N LYS A 234 28.93 -13.94 26.58
CA LYS A 234 29.05 -14.90 25.47
C LYS A 234 30.06 -14.47 24.40
N LEU A 235 30.64 -13.27 24.52
CA LEU A 235 31.65 -12.81 23.58
C LEU A 235 32.91 -13.66 23.72
N ASN A 236 33.52 -14.01 22.59
CA ASN A 236 34.85 -14.62 22.60
C ASN A 236 35.94 -13.57 22.92
N HIS A 237 37.20 -14.00 23.01
CA HIS A 237 38.31 -13.13 23.38
C HIS A 237 38.44 -11.91 22.46
N ASP A 238 38.46 -12.11 21.13
CA ASP A 238 38.64 -11.03 20.15
C ASP A 238 37.44 -10.08 20.11
N GLN A 239 36.23 -10.63 20.17
CA GLN A 239 35.00 -9.84 20.24
C GLN A 239 34.95 -9.02 21.53
N THR A 240 35.40 -9.58 22.65
CA THR A 240 35.49 -8.87 23.94
C THR A 240 36.45 -7.70 23.81
N ALA A 241 37.64 -7.90 23.24
CA ALA A 241 38.61 -6.82 23.05
C ALA A 241 38.04 -5.65 22.22
N VAL A 242 37.33 -5.96 21.13
CA VAL A 242 36.65 -4.95 20.31
C VAL A 242 35.51 -4.28 21.07
N PHE A 243 34.70 -5.08 21.77
CA PHE A 243 33.56 -4.60 22.55
C PHE A 243 34.01 -3.59 23.61
N GLU A 244 35.02 -3.93 24.43
CA GLU A 244 35.50 -3.06 25.51
C GLU A 244 36.01 -1.73 24.97
N ARG A 245 36.74 -1.75 23.85
CA ARG A 245 37.27 -0.53 23.22
C ARG A 245 36.17 0.41 22.74
N ILE A 246 35.10 -0.14 22.15
CA ILE A 246 33.96 0.66 21.67
C ILE A 246 33.08 1.11 22.84
N ALA A 247 32.83 0.23 23.82
CA ALA A 247 32.05 0.56 25.01
C ALA A 247 32.70 1.68 25.83
N ASP A 248 34.02 1.65 26.01
CA ASP A 248 34.76 2.73 26.68
C ASP A 248 34.67 4.06 25.92
N ALA A 249 34.70 4.04 24.58
CA ALA A 249 34.50 5.25 23.79
C ALA A 249 33.06 5.81 23.89
N ILE A 250 32.08 4.94 24.11
CA ILE A 250 30.66 5.32 24.31
C ILE A 250 30.43 5.87 25.72
N ASP A 251 31.03 5.25 26.73
CA ASP A 251 30.77 5.58 28.14
C ASP A 251 31.67 6.69 28.68
N ASN A 252 32.90 6.77 28.17
CA ASN A 252 33.91 7.75 28.58
C ASN A 252 34.42 8.50 27.33
N PRO A 253 33.64 9.40 26.73
CA PRO A 253 33.94 9.99 25.42
C PRO A 253 35.13 10.96 25.38
N LEU A 254 35.68 11.31 26.55
CA LEU A 254 36.82 12.21 26.70
C LEU A 254 38.05 11.44 27.18
N ASN A 255 39.21 11.86 26.70
CA ASN A 255 40.52 11.47 27.22
C ASN A 255 40.83 12.24 28.51
N ALA A 256 41.87 11.81 29.23
CA ALA A 256 42.30 12.45 30.48
C ALA A 256 42.74 13.93 30.30
N ASP A 257 43.14 14.31 29.08
CA ASP A 257 43.51 15.68 28.70
C ASP A 257 42.32 16.52 28.21
N GLY A 258 41.08 15.99 28.28
CA GLY A 258 39.86 16.64 27.82
C GLY A 258 39.62 16.56 26.30
N SER A 259 40.53 15.95 25.53
CA SER A 259 40.30 15.73 24.09
C SER A 259 39.28 14.60 23.84
N ARG A 260 38.59 14.61 22.69
CA ARG A 260 37.62 13.55 22.35
C ARG A 260 38.33 12.25 21.99
N LYS A 261 37.82 11.12 22.51
CA LYS A 261 38.26 9.78 22.11
C LYS A 261 37.94 9.50 20.64
N GLN A 262 38.65 8.53 20.07
CA GLN A 262 38.30 7.96 18.77
C GLN A 262 36.86 7.41 18.80
N THR A 263 36.00 7.91 17.92
CA THR A 263 34.60 7.48 17.81
C THR A 263 34.30 6.67 16.55
N LEU A 264 35.23 6.65 15.58
CA LEU A 264 35.08 5.89 14.34
C LEU A 264 35.88 4.60 14.40
N PHE A 265 35.16 3.47 14.32
CA PHE A 265 35.73 2.13 14.35
C PHE A 265 35.34 1.36 13.09
N PHE A 266 36.32 0.68 12.49
CA PHE A 266 36.07 -0.27 11.40
C PHE A 266 36.35 -1.68 11.90
N VAL A 267 35.30 -2.50 12.03
CA VAL A 267 35.40 -3.87 12.52
C VAL A 267 35.32 -4.83 11.34
N THR A 268 36.39 -5.60 11.12
CA THR A 268 36.49 -6.58 10.03
C THR A 268 36.67 -8.00 10.57
N GLY A 269 36.31 -8.98 9.76
CA GLY A 269 36.47 -10.40 10.07
C GLY A 269 35.82 -11.27 8.99
N GLN A 270 36.27 -12.51 8.87
CA GLN A 270 35.74 -13.46 7.88
C GLN A 270 34.25 -13.79 8.12
N GLY A 271 33.62 -14.47 7.16
CA GLY A 271 32.27 -15.00 7.34
C GLY A 271 32.19 -15.91 8.56
N GLY A 272 31.11 -15.84 9.33
CA GLY A 272 30.91 -16.71 10.50
C GLY A 272 31.61 -16.28 11.80
N THR A 273 32.41 -15.21 11.82
CA THR A 273 33.11 -14.74 13.04
C THR A 273 32.22 -14.02 14.07
N GLY A 274 30.89 -14.02 13.88
CA GLY A 274 29.95 -13.44 14.85
C GLY A 274 29.90 -11.90 14.92
N LYS A 275 30.33 -11.17 13.88
CA LYS A 275 30.27 -9.69 13.84
C LYS A 275 28.89 -9.12 14.17
N THR A 276 27.84 -9.73 13.63
CA THR A 276 26.46 -9.33 13.90
C THR A 276 26.09 -9.52 15.38
N PHE A 277 26.59 -10.59 16.02
CA PHE A 277 26.38 -10.82 17.45
C PHE A 277 27.11 -9.76 18.30
N LEU A 278 28.34 -9.41 17.91
CA LEU A 278 29.09 -8.31 18.53
C LEU A 278 28.34 -6.97 18.41
N PHE A 279 27.84 -6.62 17.22
CA PHE A 279 27.06 -5.39 17.02
C PHE A 279 25.77 -5.37 17.86
N ASN A 280 25.04 -6.49 17.92
CA ASN A 280 23.85 -6.60 18.78
C ASN A 280 24.18 -6.50 20.27
N SER A 281 25.33 -7.02 20.69
CA SER A 281 25.80 -6.90 22.09
C SER A 281 26.11 -5.45 22.43
N LEU A 282 26.75 -4.70 21.52
CA LEU A 282 26.98 -3.25 21.68
C LEU A 282 25.66 -2.46 21.73
N ILE A 283 24.69 -2.81 20.88
CA ILE A 283 23.35 -2.21 20.89
C ILE A 283 22.68 -2.43 22.25
N SER A 284 22.75 -3.65 22.80
CA SER A 284 22.22 -3.95 24.13
C SER A 284 22.90 -3.13 25.22
N HIS A 285 24.22 -2.95 25.14
CA HIS A 285 24.98 -2.12 26.08
C HIS A 285 24.51 -0.67 26.04
N ILE A 286 24.45 -0.06 24.86
CA ILE A 286 23.97 1.32 24.67
C ILE A 286 22.57 1.49 25.27
N ARG A 287 21.66 0.55 24.99
CA ARG A 287 20.29 0.57 25.53
C ARG A 287 20.24 0.36 27.03
N SER A 288 21.10 -0.49 27.59
CA SER A 288 21.18 -0.70 29.04
C SER A 288 21.62 0.56 29.81
N SER A 289 22.34 1.45 29.13
CA SER A 289 22.75 2.76 29.62
C SER A 289 21.76 3.88 29.29
N ASN A 290 20.53 3.55 28.83
CA ASN A 290 19.50 4.49 28.39
C ASN A 290 19.96 5.49 27.30
N LYS A 291 20.99 5.12 26.53
CA LYS A 291 21.46 5.91 25.39
C LYS A 291 20.73 5.48 24.12
N THR A 292 20.58 6.41 23.20
CA THR A 292 20.00 6.19 21.86
C THR A 292 21.07 5.65 20.92
N TYR A 293 20.66 4.91 19.88
CA TYR A 293 21.55 4.47 18.80
C TYR A 293 20.81 4.49 17.47
N LEU A 294 21.57 4.55 16.37
CA LEU A 294 21.07 4.43 15.01
C LEU A 294 21.74 3.25 14.30
N GLY A 295 21.03 2.13 14.19
CA GLY A 295 21.54 0.92 13.55
C GLY A 295 21.18 0.87 12.07
N THR A 296 22.17 0.97 11.18
CA THR A 296 21.94 0.93 9.73
C THR A 296 22.71 -0.18 9.04
N ALA A 297 22.11 -0.79 8.02
CA ALA A 297 22.79 -1.72 7.12
C ALA A 297 22.52 -1.37 5.65
N SER A 298 23.34 -1.91 4.73
CA SER A 298 23.16 -1.68 3.29
C SER A 298 21.93 -2.41 2.71
N THR A 299 21.66 -3.63 3.16
CA THR A 299 20.56 -4.48 2.66
C THR A 299 19.50 -4.75 3.74
N GLY A 300 18.27 -5.06 3.31
CA GLY A 300 17.16 -5.36 4.22
C GLY A 300 17.43 -6.56 5.12
N ILE A 301 18.00 -7.64 4.59
CA ILE A 301 18.34 -8.84 5.39
C ILE A 301 19.39 -8.50 6.46
N ALA A 302 20.43 -7.73 6.11
CA ALA A 302 21.43 -7.33 7.08
C ALA A 302 20.85 -6.40 8.17
N ALA A 303 19.92 -5.52 7.81
CA ALA A 303 19.23 -4.66 8.75
C ALA A 303 18.38 -5.47 9.76
N LEU A 304 17.66 -6.50 9.29
CA LEU A 304 16.85 -7.38 10.14
C LEU A 304 17.67 -8.14 11.19
N LEU A 305 18.94 -8.42 10.90
CA LEU A 305 19.83 -9.10 11.84
C LEU A 305 20.35 -8.18 12.95
N LEU A 306 20.24 -6.86 12.78
CA LEU A 306 20.56 -5.87 13.80
C LEU A 306 19.30 -5.53 14.59
N ARG A 307 19.39 -5.48 15.92
CA ARG A 307 18.29 -5.01 16.77
C ARG A 307 17.93 -3.58 16.38
N GLY A 308 16.65 -3.31 16.13
CA GLY A 308 16.18 -2.00 15.65
C GLY A 308 16.85 -1.54 14.35
N GLY A 309 17.47 -2.44 13.58
CA GLY A 309 18.19 -2.10 12.36
C GLY A 309 17.28 -1.71 11.21
N ARG A 310 17.71 -0.73 10.42
CA ARG A 310 17.04 -0.31 9.17
C ARG A 310 18.04 -0.24 8.03
N THR A 311 17.55 -0.23 6.79
CA THR A 311 18.45 0.05 5.66
C THR A 311 18.93 1.50 5.71
N ALA A 312 20.14 1.79 5.24
CA ALA A 312 20.64 3.16 5.13
C ALA A 312 19.67 4.02 4.30
N HIS A 313 19.12 3.46 3.21
CA HIS A 313 18.11 4.10 2.37
C HIS A 313 16.86 4.52 3.16
N SER A 314 16.29 3.61 3.96
CA SER A 314 15.13 3.93 4.79
C SER A 314 15.47 4.91 5.92
N THR A 315 16.61 4.73 6.56
CA THR A 315 17.02 5.53 7.72
C THR A 315 17.26 6.98 7.34
N PHE A 316 17.98 7.21 6.25
CA PHE A 316 18.38 8.55 5.81
C PHE A 316 17.49 9.09 4.68
N ARG A 317 16.38 8.41 4.35
CA ARG A 317 15.49 8.73 3.21
C ARG A 317 16.26 9.00 1.92
N ILE A 318 17.24 8.16 1.63
CA ILE A 318 18.03 8.20 0.40
C ILE A 318 17.16 7.65 -0.73
N ALA A 319 17.02 8.40 -1.81
CA ALA A 319 16.29 7.96 -2.99
C ALA A 319 16.96 6.70 -3.58
N ASN A 320 16.15 5.79 -4.12
CA ASN A 320 16.67 4.59 -4.80
C ASN A 320 17.40 4.96 -6.10
N ASP A 321 16.96 6.03 -6.76
CA ASP A 321 17.58 6.60 -7.96
C ASP A 321 18.38 7.85 -7.57
N LEU A 322 19.68 7.69 -7.39
CA LEU A 322 20.60 8.79 -7.11
C LEU A 322 20.90 9.54 -8.42
N THR A 323 20.31 10.72 -8.58
CA THR A 323 20.71 11.70 -9.59
C THR A 323 21.42 12.87 -8.90
N GLU A 324 22.19 13.67 -9.63
CA GLU A 324 22.84 14.89 -9.08
C GLU A 324 21.83 15.89 -8.50
N GLU A 325 20.55 15.76 -8.85
CA GLU A 325 19.44 16.62 -8.43
C GLU A 325 18.65 16.07 -7.23
N ASN A 326 18.80 14.78 -6.90
CA ASN A 326 18.04 14.13 -5.83
C ASN A 326 18.77 14.25 -4.48
N THR A 327 18.20 15.03 -3.56
CA THR A 327 18.68 15.15 -2.17
C THR A 327 17.82 14.34 -1.20
N PRO A 328 18.38 13.84 -0.08
CA PRO A 328 17.61 13.20 0.97
C PRO A 328 16.46 14.10 1.47
N THR A 329 15.25 13.56 1.54
CA THR A 329 14.02 14.34 1.81
C THR A 329 13.76 14.60 3.30
N ILE A 330 14.79 14.57 4.14
CA ILE A 330 14.64 14.79 5.58
C ILE A 330 14.61 16.29 5.85
N ASN A 331 13.44 16.83 6.20
CA ASN A 331 13.33 18.18 6.71
C ASN A 331 14.08 18.30 8.05
N PHE A 332 15.02 19.24 8.15
CA PHE A 332 15.84 19.48 9.33
C PHE A 332 15.03 19.73 10.61
N GLU A 333 13.88 20.39 10.50
CA GLU A 333 13.03 20.73 11.65
C GLU A 333 12.08 19.58 12.05
N SER A 334 12.02 18.50 11.27
CA SER A 334 11.16 17.36 11.59
C SER A 334 11.59 16.64 12.87
N ARG A 335 10.62 16.09 13.61
CA ARG A 335 10.88 15.20 14.76
C ARG A 335 11.74 13.99 14.39
N TYR A 336 11.65 13.54 13.13
CA TYR A 336 12.49 12.46 12.61
C TYR A 336 13.96 12.88 12.51
N ALA A 337 14.24 14.08 11.99
CA ALA A 337 15.59 14.63 11.97
C ALA A 337 16.13 14.90 13.38
N GLU A 338 15.25 15.32 14.29
CA GLU A 338 15.59 15.46 15.71
C GLU A 338 16.02 14.13 16.33
N ALA A 339 15.30 13.04 16.07
CA ALA A 339 15.67 11.70 16.55
C ALA A 339 17.05 11.24 16.02
N ILE A 340 17.36 11.52 14.75
CA ILE A 340 18.69 11.24 14.18
C ILE A 340 19.78 12.07 14.85
N ARG A 341 19.54 13.36 15.10
CA ARG A 341 20.49 14.23 15.83
C ARG A 341 20.68 13.77 17.27
N ASN A 342 19.61 13.38 17.94
CA ASN A 342 19.64 12.89 19.32
C ASN A 342 20.29 11.50 19.45
N ALA A 343 20.51 10.78 18.33
CA ALA A 343 21.36 9.58 18.31
C ALA A 343 22.86 9.90 18.36
N ARG A 344 23.24 11.18 18.20
CA ARG A 344 24.61 11.66 18.44
C ARG A 344 24.79 11.85 19.95
N HIS A 345 25.84 11.24 20.51
CA HIS A 345 26.26 11.58 21.87
C HIS A 345 26.84 13.01 21.83
N ASP A 346 26.11 13.96 22.39
CA ASP A 346 26.58 15.34 22.59
C ASP A 346 27.02 15.48 24.05
N PRO A 347 28.33 15.62 24.35
CA PRO A 347 28.80 15.78 25.72
C PRO A 347 28.51 17.18 26.31
N ASP A 348 28.06 18.13 25.49
CA ASP A 348 27.78 19.52 25.90
C ASP A 348 26.28 19.80 26.16
N ARG A 349 25.45 18.74 26.29
CA ARG A 349 24.02 18.81 26.64
C ARG A 349 23.68 18.10 27.94
#